data_AF-A0A6V7J2T2-F1
#
_entry.id   AF-A0A6V7J2T2-F1
#
_cell.length_a   1.000
_cell.length_b   1.000
_cell.length_c   1.000
_cell.angle_alpha   90.00
_cell.angle_beta   90.00
_cell.angle_gamma   90.00
#
_symmetry.space_group_name_H-M   'P 1'
#
loop_
_entity.id
_entity.type
_entity.pdbx_description
1 polymer ?
#
loop_
_entity_poly.entity_id
_entity_poly.type
_entity_poly.pdbx_seq_one_letter_code
_entity_poly.pdbx_strand_id
1 'polypeptide(L)'
;KKLLSRKYKSPTFYWDMYLLGCYWNCFKDTKRPYHHTLSAPLVYGLREGLAQIAEEGLENSWRRHKVITLKLHDGLQKMGMKLFVENPEHRLNTVTAFHVPDGIEFGIVARRAMET
;
A
#
# COMPACT_ATOMS: atom_id res chain seq x y z
N LYS A 1 11.82 15.71 -15.75
CA LYS A 1 12.53 16.02 -17.01
C LYS A 1 12.21 15.03 -18.13
N LYS A 2 12.40 13.71 -17.95
CA LYS A 2 12.19 12.69 -19.01
C LYS A 2 10.79 12.67 -19.65
N LEU A 3 9.72 12.91 -18.87
CA LEU A 3 8.34 12.96 -19.38
C LEU A 3 8.10 14.11 -20.37
N LEU A 4 8.54 15.32 -20.02
CA LEU A 4 8.31 16.54 -20.81
C LEU A 4 9.24 16.62 -22.03
N SER A 5 10.39 15.92 -22.00
CA SER A 5 11.36 15.87 -23.10
C SER A 5 11.18 14.62 -23.98
N ARG A 6 10.01 13.99 -23.97
CA ARG A 6 9.78 12.75 -24.75
C ARG A 6 9.76 13.05 -26.25
N LYS A 7 10.40 12.19 -27.05
CA LYS A 7 10.42 12.31 -28.52
C LYS A 7 9.13 11.81 -29.18
N TYR A 8 8.50 10.80 -28.58
CA TYR A 8 7.32 10.14 -29.14
C TYR A 8 6.14 10.23 -28.17
N LYS A 9 4.92 10.17 -28.70
CA LYS A 9 3.70 10.10 -27.89
C LYS A 9 3.65 8.77 -27.13
N SER A 10 2.96 8.76 -25.99
CA SER A 10 2.70 7.51 -25.26
C SER A 10 1.88 6.58 -26.15
N PRO A 11 2.25 5.29 -26.27
CA PRO A 11 1.43 4.32 -26.99
C PRO A 11 0.11 4.06 -26.27
N THR A 12 0.02 4.35 -24.97
CA THR A 12 -1.20 4.20 -24.18
C THR A 12 -1.76 5.56 -23.78
N PHE A 13 -2.95 5.86 -24.27
CA PHE A 13 -3.66 7.11 -23.98
C PHE A 13 -4.14 7.19 -22.52
N TYR A 14 -4.68 6.10 -21.98
CA TYR A 14 -5.34 6.08 -20.67
C TYR A 14 -4.39 6.43 -19.51
N TRP A 15 -3.12 6.05 -19.60
CA TRP A 15 -2.08 6.42 -18.63
C TRP A 15 -0.98 7.30 -19.24
N ASP A 16 -1.28 8.07 -20.30
CA ASP A 16 -0.33 9.09 -20.74
C ASP A 16 -0.13 10.11 -19.60
N MET A 17 1.01 10.00 -18.90
CA MET A 17 1.33 10.81 -17.73
C MET A 17 1.37 12.31 -18.02
N TYR A 18 1.58 12.72 -19.28
CA TYR A 18 1.47 14.13 -19.64
C TYR A 18 -0.01 14.56 -19.64
N LEU A 19 -0.89 13.80 -20.28
CA LEU A 19 -2.32 14.12 -20.30
C LEU A 19 -2.95 14.01 -18.92
N LEU A 20 -2.58 12.98 -18.15
CA LEU A 20 -3.03 12.81 -16.76
C LEU A 20 -2.53 13.97 -15.88
N GLY A 21 -1.27 14.38 -16.03
CA GLY A 21 -0.73 15.52 -15.31
C GLY A 21 -1.42 16.85 -15.67
N CYS A 22 -1.81 17.05 -16.93
CA CYS A 22 -2.64 18.20 -17.32
C CYS A 22 -4.03 18.13 -16.67
N TYR A 23 -4.69 16.96 -16.69
CA TYR A 23 -6.00 16.74 -16.07
C TYR A 23 -5.98 17.00 -14.55
N TRP A 24 -4.93 16.53 -13.86
CA TRP A 24 -4.69 16.74 -12.43
C TRP A 24 -3.99 18.07 -12.09
N ASN A 25 -3.69 18.90 -13.09
CA ASN A 25 -3.07 20.22 -12.93
C ASN A 25 -1.69 20.19 -12.24
N CYS A 26 -0.84 19.24 -12.62
CA CYS A 26 0.52 19.07 -12.11
C CYS A 26 1.57 19.96 -12.78
N PHE A 27 1.25 20.60 -13.91
CA PHE A 27 2.17 21.43 -14.69
C PHE A 27 1.74 22.90 -14.68
N LYS A 28 2.70 23.82 -14.82
CA LYS A 28 2.40 25.25 -14.95
C LYS A 28 1.75 25.55 -16.30
N ASP A 29 0.83 26.51 -16.31
CA ASP A 29 0.19 27.05 -17.52
C ASP A 29 -0.56 26.02 -18.38
N THR A 30 -0.96 24.89 -17.79
CA THR A 30 -1.81 23.90 -18.46
C THR A 30 -3.28 24.12 -18.14
N LYS A 31 -4.15 24.02 -19.15
CA LYS A 31 -5.59 23.84 -18.93
C LYS A 31 -5.84 22.44 -18.36
N ARG A 32 -7.00 22.21 -17.72
CA ARG A 32 -7.47 20.89 -17.29
C ARG A 32 -8.38 20.28 -18.37
N PRO A 33 -7.85 19.67 -19.44
CA PRO A 33 -8.69 19.04 -20.45
C PRO A 33 -9.43 17.85 -19.84
N TYR A 34 -10.62 17.54 -20.36
CA TYR A 34 -11.23 16.25 -20.10
C TYR A 34 -10.31 15.14 -20.67
N HIS A 35 -9.95 14.16 -19.82
CA HIS A 35 -9.10 13.02 -20.21
C HIS A 35 -9.87 11.70 -20.09
N HIS A 36 -10.42 11.42 -18.90
CA HIS A 36 -11.34 10.32 -18.65
C HIS A 36 -12.21 10.65 -17.43
N THR A 37 -13.31 9.92 -17.27
CA THR A 37 -14.13 9.98 -16.05
C THR A 37 -13.41 9.26 -14.92
N LEU A 38 -12.93 10.01 -13.92
CA LEU A 38 -12.41 9.43 -12.69
C LEU A 38 -13.54 8.81 -11.85
N SER A 39 -13.18 7.89 -10.95
CA SER A 39 -14.13 7.38 -9.96
C SER A 39 -14.21 8.35 -8.77
N ALA A 40 -15.18 9.25 -8.80
CA ALA A 40 -15.44 10.20 -7.72
C ALA A 40 -15.53 9.52 -6.33
N PRO A 41 -16.27 8.42 -6.12
CA PRO A 41 -16.34 7.78 -4.81
C PRO A 41 -14.99 7.24 -4.32
N LEU A 42 -14.14 6.72 -5.21
CA LEU A 42 -12.79 6.28 -4.83
C LEU A 42 -11.89 7.46 -4.46
N VAL A 43 -12.03 8.61 -5.12
CA VAL A 43 -11.31 9.83 -4.75
C VAL A 43 -11.76 10.36 -3.38
N TYR A 44 -13.05 10.29 -3.05
CA TYR A 44 -13.54 10.63 -1.71
C TYR A 44 -12.97 9.70 -0.65
N GLY A 45 -13.00 8.39 -0.87
CA GLY A 45 -12.39 7.42 0.04
C GLY A 45 -10.89 7.67 0.24
N LEU A 46 -10.15 7.97 -0.84
CA LEU A 46 -8.74 8.33 -0.77
C LEU A 46 -8.52 9.63 0.03
N ARG A 47 -9.35 10.66 -0.18
CA ARG A 47 -9.26 11.94 0.55
C ARG A 47 -9.44 11.73 2.05
N GLU A 48 -10.46 10.97 2.48
CA GLU A 48 -10.67 10.69 3.90
C GLU A 48 -9.54 9.85 4.50
N GLY A 49 -9.05 8.84 3.78
CA GLY A 49 -7.90 8.05 4.25
C GLY A 49 -6.64 8.90 4.43
N LEU A 50 -6.37 9.83 3.51
CA LEU A 50 -5.27 10.79 3.65
C LEU A 50 -5.50 11.78 4.80
N ALA A 51 -6.74 12.23 5.01
CA ALA A 51 -7.09 13.12 6.13
C ALA A 51 -6.83 12.46 7.48
N GLN A 52 -7.23 11.19 7.66
CA GLN A 52 -6.98 10.43 8.89
C GLN A 52 -5.48 10.30 9.20
N ILE A 53 -4.66 10.04 8.18
CA ILE A 53 -3.19 9.97 8.36
C ILE A 53 -2.60 11.34 8.64
N ALA A 54 -3.11 12.41 8.04
CA ALA A 54 -2.68 13.78 8.31
C ALA A 54 -3.02 14.23 9.75
N GLU A 55 -4.19 13.82 10.26
CA GLU A 55 -4.63 14.07 11.64
C GLU A 55 -3.80 13.27 12.66
N GLU A 56 -3.49 11.99 12.37
CA GLU A 56 -2.65 11.15 13.22
C GLU A 56 -1.18 11.61 13.22
N GLY A 57 -0.65 11.97 12.05
CA GLY A 57 0.76 12.22 11.80
C GLY A 57 1.53 10.95 11.38
N LEU A 58 2.47 11.11 10.46
CA LEU A 58 3.23 9.98 9.88
C LEU A 58 4.04 9.23 10.93
N GLU A 59 4.74 9.93 11.82
CA GLU A 59 5.58 9.32 12.85
C GLU A 59 4.75 8.51 13.85
N ASN A 60 3.55 8.99 14.20
CA ASN A 60 2.62 8.27 15.06
C ASN A 60 2.11 7.00 14.38
N SER A 61 1.73 7.10 13.10
CA SER A 61 1.32 5.94 12.31
C SER A 61 2.42 4.89 12.23
N TRP A 62 3.66 5.28 11.93
CA TRP A 62 4.80 4.36 11.87
C TRP A 62 5.10 3.71 13.22
N ARG A 63 5.09 4.50 14.30
CA ARG A 63 5.27 4.00 15.66
C ARG A 63 4.18 2.99 16.04
N ARG A 64 2.93 3.27 15.71
CA ARG A 64 1.79 2.37 15.96
C ARG A 64 1.98 1.04 15.23
N HIS A 65 2.31 1.06 13.93
CA HIS A 65 2.58 -0.16 13.17
C HIS A 65 3.77 -0.94 13.74
N LYS A 66 4.86 -0.27 14.12
CA LYS A 66 6.03 -0.92 14.74
C LYS A 66 5.66 -1.61 16.06
N VAL A 67 4.94 -0.92 16.96
CA VAL A 67 4.57 -1.49 18.26
C VAL A 67 3.65 -2.70 18.09
N ILE A 68 2.65 -2.62 17.21
CA ILE A 68 1.72 -3.73 16.97
C ILE A 68 2.45 -4.93 16.38
N THR A 69 3.34 -4.71 15.41
CA THR A 69 4.05 -5.81 14.74
C THR A 69 5.06 -6.48 15.65
N LEU A 70 5.73 -5.75 16.55
CA LEU A 70 6.57 -6.36 17.59
C LEU A 70 5.76 -7.26 18.53
N LYS A 71 4.54 -6.83 18.90
CA LYS A 71 3.62 -7.67 19.70
C LYS A 71 3.19 -8.93 18.94
N LEU A 72 2.92 -8.82 17.64
CA LEU A 72 2.59 -9.96 16.79
C LEU A 72 3.77 -10.94 16.71
N HIS A 73 5.00 -10.45 16.52
CA HIS A 73 6.21 -11.29 16.45
C HIS A 73 6.41 -12.06 17.75
N ASP A 74 6.33 -11.38 18.90
CA ASP A 74 6.42 -12.02 20.22
C ASP A 74 5.36 -13.10 20.41
N GLY A 75 4.11 -12.82 20.03
CA GLY A 75 3.01 -13.80 20.09
C GLY A 75 3.25 -15.02 19.22
N LEU A 76 3.65 -14.83 17.95
CA LEU A 76 3.96 -15.92 17.03
C LEU A 76 5.11 -16.78 17.54
N GLN A 77 6.18 -16.17 18.04
CA GLN A 77 7.33 -16.89 18.57
C GLN A 77 7.00 -17.68 19.83
N LYS A 78 6.16 -17.14 20.73
CA LYS A 78 5.63 -17.87 21.90
C LYS A 78 4.77 -19.06 21.51
N MET A 79 4.10 -19.01 20.35
CA MET A 79 3.38 -20.14 19.76
C MET A 79 4.29 -21.14 19.03
N GLY A 80 5.61 -20.95 19.05
CA GLY A 80 6.58 -21.81 18.37
C GLY A 80 6.67 -21.58 16.85
N MET A 81 6.06 -20.51 16.32
CA MET A 81 6.11 -20.20 14.89
C MET A 81 7.46 -19.58 14.52
N LYS A 82 8.05 -20.04 13.40
CA LYS A 82 9.26 -19.45 12.84
C LYS A 82 8.89 -18.31 11.89
N LEU A 83 9.40 -17.10 12.14
CA LEU A 83 9.26 -15.98 11.21
C LEU A 83 10.10 -16.22 9.95
N PHE A 84 9.56 -15.90 8.77
CA PHE A 84 10.20 -16.19 7.48
C PHE A 84 11.47 -15.36 7.26
N VAL A 85 11.41 -14.07 7.59
CA VAL A 85 12.57 -13.17 7.52
C VAL A 85 13.35 -13.29 8.82
N GLU A 86 14.51 -13.93 8.76
CA GLU A 86 15.31 -14.25 9.95
C GLU A 86 15.86 -12.98 10.63
N ASN A 87 16.47 -12.06 9.87
CA ASN A 87 16.98 -10.79 10.41
C ASN A 87 15.83 -9.83 10.78
N PRO A 88 15.64 -9.46 12.06
CA PRO A 88 14.60 -8.51 12.48
C PRO A 88 14.65 -7.16 11.76
N GLU A 89 15.84 -6.66 11.44
CA GLU A 89 16.02 -5.35 10.78
C GLU A 89 15.52 -5.34 9.32
N HIS A 90 15.31 -6.51 8.71
CA HIS A 90 14.78 -6.63 7.35
C HIS A 90 13.26 -6.85 7.31
N ARG A 91 12.59 -6.89 8.46
CA ARG A 91 11.15 -7.18 8.54
C ARG A 91 10.32 -5.93 8.26
N LEU A 92 9.32 -6.07 7.39
CA LEU A 92 8.33 -5.03 7.15
C LEU A 92 7.34 -4.93 8.31
N ASN A 93 7.04 -3.71 8.77
CA ASN A 93 6.11 -3.50 9.88
C ASN A 93 4.64 -3.74 9.50
N THR A 94 4.27 -3.78 8.21
CA THR A 94 2.88 -3.92 7.78
C THR A 94 2.49 -5.34 7.37
N VAL A 95 3.45 -6.23 7.11
CA VAL A 95 3.19 -7.62 6.70
C VAL A 95 4.22 -8.54 7.35
N THR A 96 3.73 -9.52 8.10
CA THR A 96 4.57 -10.55 8.74
C THR A 96 4.33 -11.89 8.07
N ALA A 97 5.37 -12.44 7.44
CA ALA A 97 5.38 -13.81 6.94
C ALA A 97 6.02 -14.75 7.97
N PHE A 98 5.44 -15.92 8.16
CA PHE A 98 5.94 -16.99 9.01
C PHE A 98 5.80 -18.35 8.30
N HIS A 99 6.60 -19.32 8.73
CA HIS A 99 6.55 -20.67 8.20
C HIS A 99 5.30 -21.39 8.72
N VAL A 100 4.59 -22.04 7.81
CA VAL A 100 3.52 -22.98 8.17
C VAL A 100 4.18 -24.17 8.87
N PRO A 101 3.71 -24.58 10.06
CA PRO A 101 4.26 -25.75 10.75
C PRO A 101 4.15 -27.02 9.91
N ASP A 102 5.08 -27.95 10.12
CA ASP A 102 5.08 -29.23 9.43
C ASP A 102 3.78 -30.01 9.66
N GLY A 103 3.27 -30.63 8.60
CA GLY A 103 2.01 -31.39 8.64
C GLY A 103 0.74 -30.54 8.68
N ILE A 104 0.84 -29.20 8.63
CA ILE A 104 -0.32 -28.30 8.57
C ILE A 104 -0.53 -27.79 7.15
N GLU A 105 -1.74 -27.95 6.63
CA GLU A 105 -2.15 -27.31 5.39
C GLU A 105 -2.71 -25.91 5.68
N PHE A 106 -2.04 -24.86 5.18
CA PHE A 106 -2.44 -23.47 5.40
C PHE A 106 -3.88 -23.17 4.95
N GLY A 107 -4.33 -23.77 3.84
CA GLY A 107 -5.68 -23.55 3.30
C GLY A 107 -6.80 -23.90 4.30
N ILE A 108 -6.60 -24.95 5.11
CA ILE A 108 -7.54 -25.36 6.15
C ILE A 108 -7.57 -24.32 7.29
N VAL A 109 -6.39 -23.86 7.73
CA VAL A 109 -6.28 -22.86 8.80
C VAL A 109 -6.94 -21.54 8.37
N ALA A 110 -6.63 -21.07 7.16
CA ALA A 110 -7.21 -19.85 6.61
C ALA A 110 -8.73 -19.93 6.50
N ARG A 111 -9.28 -21.06 6.03
CA ARG A 111 -10.73 -21.28 5.96
C ARG A 111 -11.38 -21.22 7.33
N ARG A 112 -10.84 -21.98 8.30
CA ARG A 112 -11.40 -22.04 9.66
C ARG A 112 -11.38 -20.67 10.34
N ALA A 113 -10.34 -19.87 10.13
CA ALA A 113 -10.24 -18.52 10.70
C ALA A 113 -11.28 -17.54 10.11
N MET A 114 -11.80 -17.79 8.91
CA MET A 114 -12.83 -16.95 8.28
C MET A 114 -14.26 -17.39 8.63
N GLU A 115 -14.44 -18.58 9.21
CA GLU A 115 -15.74 -19.12 9.64
C GLU A 115 -16.14 -18.66 11.06
N THR A 116 -15.19 -18.15 11.84
CA THR A 116 -15.40 -17.62 13.20
C THR A 116 -15.70 -16.13 13.19
#